data_AF-A0A650CHS7-F1
#
_entry.id   AF-A0A650CHS7-F1
#
_cell.length_a   1.000
_cell.length_b   1.000
_cell.length_c   1.000
_cell.angle_alpha   90.00
_cell.angle_beta   90.00
_cell.angle_gamma   90.00
#
_symmetry.space_group_name_H-M   'P 1'
#
loop_
_entity.id
_entity.type
_entity.pdbx_description
1 polymer ?
#
loop_
_entity_poly.entity_id
_entity_poly.type
_entity_poly.pdbx_seq_one_letter_code
_entity_poly.pdbx_strand_id
1 'polypeptide(L)'
;MPLIVFVVILALAISHAFEPDHIVTLRLMKTRRDYAVFGLSHGIGFALIALPLVIILSIIPELELIGDLIGLGFSVVLLYGEIVGKEFEFNVSKSLGSGILQGAFAITPSKLVVAVLASEVGLLLGLTYIVLFVIVSSLTIFLVGFLLSYINVKKDLSRIINICIALVTIIYILLSILKI
;
A
#
# COMPACT_ATOMS: atom_id res chain seq x y z
N MET A 1 -13.67 17.41 -0.36
CA MET A 1 -13.01 16.12 -0.66
C MET A 1 -11.49 16.13 -0.47
N PRO A 2 -10.69 17.06 -1.02
CA PRO A 2 -9.22 16.93 -1.04
C PRO A 2 -8.57 16.78 0.34
N LEU A 3 -9.05 17.53 1.33
CA LEU A 3 -8.54 17.42 2.70
C LEU A 3 -8.80 16.04 3.33
N ILE A 4 -9.98 15.44 3.07
CA ILE A 4 -10.32 14.11 3.59
C ILE A 4 -9.42 13.07 2.92
N VAL A 5 -9.27 13.14 1.59
CA VAL A 5 -8.38 12.24 0.84
C VAL A 5 -6.94 12.35 1.34
N PHE A 6 -6.45 13.58 1.57
CA PHE A 6 -5.12 13.80 2.14
C PHE A 6 -4.93 13.12 3.50
N VAL A 7 -5.88 13.30 4.42
CA VAL A 7 -5.82 12.67 5.76
C VAL A 7 -5.86 11.15 5.65
N VAL A 8 -6.73 10.61 4.78
CA VAL A 8 -6.83 9.16 4.54
C VAL A 8 -5.53 8.62 3.96
N ILE A 9 -4.91 9.30 2.99
CA ILE A 9 -3.64 8.88 2.39
C ILE A 9 -2.50 8.91 3.40
N LEU A 10 -2.45 9.90 4.29
CA LEU A 10 -1.47 9.91 5.38
C LEU A 10 -1.69 8.73 6.34
N ALA A 11 -2.94 8.47 6.74
CA ALA A 11 -3.26 7.34 7.61
C ALA A 11 -2.87 6.01 6.95
N LEU A 12 -3.18 5.85 5.65
CA LEU A 12 -2.83 4.67 4.86
C LEU A 12 -1.31 4.53 4.69
N ALA A 13 -0.59 5.61 4.47
CA ALA A 13 0.88 5.58 4.35
C ALA A 13 1.55 5.10 5.63
N ILE A 14 1.04 5.54 6.78
CA ILE A 14 1.53 5.09 8.09
C ILE A 14 1.14 3.64 8.32
N SER A 15 -0.12 3.26 8.06
CA SER A 15 -0.60 1.90 8.27
C SER A 15 0.07 0.89 7.34
N HIS A 16 0.43 1.29 6.11
CA HIS A 16 1.12 0.46 5.14
C HIS A 16 2.36 -0.20 5.73
N ALA A 17 3.15 0.53 6.51
CA ALA A 17 4.36 0.01 7.14
C ALA A 17 4.14 -1.15 8.12
N PHE A 18 2.90 -1.34 8.60
CA PHE A 18 2.51 -2.41 9.52
C PHE A 18 1.91 -3.64 8.85
N GLU A 19 1.83 -3.64 7.52
CA GLU A 19 1.37 -4.81 6.76
C GLU A 19 2.32 -6.01 6.98
N PRO A 20 1.80 -7.25 7.11
CA PRO A 20 2.53 -8.44 7.51
C PRO A 20 3.75 -8.73 6.62
N ASP A 21 3.65 -8.50 5.32
CA ASP A 21 4.73 -8.71 4.34
C ASP A 21 5.95 -7.83 4.67
N HIS A 22 5.73 -6.57 5.06
CA HIS A 22 6.80 -5.71 5.56
C HIS A 22 7.31 -6.21 6.91
N ILE A 23 6.43 -6.55 7.85
CA ILE A 23 6.85 -7.00 9.20
C ILE A 23 7.71 -8.26 9.11
N VAL A 24 7.33 -9.23 8.27
CA VAL A 24 8.09 -10.47 8.03
C VAL A 24 9.43 -10.14 7.38
N THR A 25 9.43 -9.33 6.32
CA THR A 25 10.65 -8.95 5.60
C THR A 25 11.63 -8.19 6.50
N LEU A 26 11.15 -7.23 7.28
CA LEU A 26 11.95 -6.42 8.20
C LEU A 26 12.59 -7.27 9.31
N ARG A 27 11.94 -8.35 9.77
CA ARG A 27 12.54 -9.26 10.77
C ARG A 27 13.74 -10.05 10.24
N LEU A 28 13.83 -10.23 8.93
CA LEU A 28 14.95 -10.94 8.30
C LEU A 28 16.18 -10.04 8.09
N MET A 29 15.99 -8.73 8.25
CA MET A 29 17.02 -7.70 8.10
C MET A 29 17.78 -7.51 9.42
N LYS A 30 19.04 -7.09 9.32
CA LYS A 30 19.95 -7.02 10.49
C LYS A 30 20.45 -5.61 10.78
N THR A 31 20.39 -4.71 9.80
CA THR A 31 20.98 -3.38 9.93
C THR A 31 19.97 -2.29 9.57
N ARG A 32 20.17 -1.09 10.14
CA ARG A 32 19.37 0.09 9.82
C ARG A 32 19.42 0.45 8.33
N ARG A 33 20.58 0.19 7.69
CA ARG A 33 20.75 0.38 6.26
C ARG A 33 19.81 -0.51 5.46
N ASP A 34 19.63 -1.76 5.87
CA ASP A 34 18.73 -2.70 5.18
C ASP A 34 17.28 -2.19 5.23
N TYR A 35 16.83 -1.68 6.39
CA TYR A 35 15.48 -1.10 6.52
C TYR A 35 15.29 0.12 5.61
N ALA A 36 16.29 1.00 5.53
CA ALA A 36 16.23 2.19 4.70
C ALA A 36 16.21 1.83 3.20
N VAL A 37 17.08 0.91 2.79
CA VAL A 37 17.13 0.42 1.41
C VAL A 37 15.81 -0.25 1.04
N PHE A 38 15.26 -1.09 1.91
CA PHE A 38 13.98 -1.74 1.67
C PHE A 38 12.84 -0.74 1.56
N GLY A 39 12.64 0.13 2.55
CA GLY A 39 11.56 1.12 2.53
C GLY A 39 11.60 1.99 1.26
N LEU A 40 12.79 2.51 0.90
CA LEU A 40 12.95 3.33 -0.30
C LEU A 40 12.72 2.53 -1.59
N SER A 41 13.33 1.35 -1.72
CA SER A 41 13.18 0.53 -2.93
C SER A 41 11.74 0.03 -3.12
N HIS A 42 11.05 -0.29 -2.04
CA HIS A 42 9.63 -0.65 -2.04
C HIS A 42 8.73 0.52 -2.44
N GLY A 43 8.97 1.70 -1.86
CA GLY A 43 8.28 2.92 -2.26
C GLY A 43 8.49 3.27 -3.74
N ILE A 44 9.73 3.13 -4.24
CA ILE A 44 10.06 3.31 -5.66
C ILE A 44 9.31 2.29 -6.53
N GLY A 45 9.31 1.01 -6.13
CA GLY A 45 8.58 -0.04 -6.84
C GLY A 45 7.10 0.28 -6.98
N PHE A 46 6.46 0.76 -5.91
CA PHE A 46 5.07 1.18 -5.96
C PHE A 46 4.86 2.38 -6.90
N ALA A 47 5.72 3.41 -6.81
CA ALA A 47 5.64 4.59 -7.66
C ALA A 47 5.73 4.24 -9.16
N LEU A 48 6.55 3.26 -9.52
CA LEU A 48 6.71 2.80 -10.91
C LEU A 48 5.41 2.25 -11.52
N ILE A 49 4.50 1.73 -10.71
CA ILE A 49 3.20 1.23 -11.17
C ILE A 49 2.10 2.27 -10.97
N ALA A 50 2.07 2.91 -9.81
CA ALA A 50 1.00 3.82 -9.42
C ALA A 50 1.01 5.14 -10.22
N LEU A 51 2.17 5.74 -10.49
CA LEU A 51 2.23 7.00 -11.23
C LEU A 51 1.71 6.84 -12.67
N PRO A 52 2.14 5.84 -13.46
CA PRO A 52 1.55 5.61 -14.78
C PRO A 52 0.05 5.34 -14.72
N LEU A 53 -0.41 4.56 -13.72
CA LEU A 53 -1.83 4.24 -13.56
C LEU A 53 -2.67 5.51 -13.34
N VAL A 54 -2.25 6.37 -12.41
CA VAL A 54 -2.94 7.65 -12.14
C VAL A 54 -2.93 8.56 -13.38
N ILE A 55 -1.84 8.59 -14.14
CA ILE A 55 -1.77 9.35 -15.40
C ILE A 55 -2.80 8.82 -16.40
N ILE A 56 -2.84 7.50 -16.62
CA ILE A 56 -3.76 6.86 -17.58
C ILE A 56 -5.22 7.11 -17.18
N LEU A 57 -5.57 6.88 -15.90
CA LEU A 57 -6.93 7.07 -15.39
C LEU A 57 -7.37 8.54 -15.42
N SER A 58 -6.43 9.47 -15.23
CA SER A 58 -6.73 10.90 -15.33
C SER A 58 -6.98 11.37 -16.78
N ILE A 59 -6.43 10.66 -17.78
CA ILE A 59 -6.58 11.01 -19.21
C ILE A 59 -7.83 10.35 -19.81
N ILE A 60 -8.21 9.18 -19.31
CA ILE A 60 -9.34 8.38 -19.82
C ILE A 60 -10.33 8.13 -18.68
N PRO A 61 -11.17 9.12 -18.31
CA PRO A 61 -12.10 9.02 -17.18
C PRO A 61 -13.10 7.87 -17.33
N GLU A 62 -13.38 7.43 -18.57
CA GLU A 62 -14.26 6.28 -18.83
C GLU A 62 -13.71 4.96 -18.27
N LEU A 63 -12.43 4.91 -17.89
CA LEU A 63 -11.81 3.78 -17.21
C LEU A 63 -12.00 3.80 -15.68
N GLU A 64 -12.60 4.84 -15.09
CA GLU A 64 -12.83 4.96 -13.65
C GLU A 64 -13.55 3.73 -13.09
N LEU A 65 -14.68 3.35 -13.71
CA LEU A 65 -15.43 2.15 -13.31
C LEU A 65 -14.60 0.86 -13.43
N ILE A 66 -13.73 0.76 -14.44
CA ILE A 66 -12.84 -0.41 -14.60
C ILE A 66 -11.79 -0.42 -13.49
N GLY A 67 -11.25 0.75 -13.14
CA GLY A 67 -10.35 0.95 -12.00
C GLY A 67 -10.99 0.52 -10.68
N ASP A 68 -12.22 0.95 -10.43
CA ASP A 68 -13.00 0.57 -9.23
C ASP A 68 -13.28 -0.92 -9.16
N LEU A 69 -13.67 -1.55 -10.27
CA LEU A 69 -13.93 -2.99 -10.33
C LEU A 69 -12.65 -3.81 -10.13
N ILE A 70 -11.53 -3.39 -10.72
CA ILE A 70 -10.21 -3.99 -10.49
C ILE A 70 -9.82 -3.85 -9.02
N GLY A 71 -10.00 -2.65 -8.44
CA GLY A 71 -9.72 -2.39 -7.05
C GLY A 71 -10.58 -3.23 -6.10
N LEU A 72 -11.88 -3.33 -6.36
CA LEU A 72 -12.78 -4.19 -5.60
C LEU A 72 -12.32 -5.65 -5.66
N GLY A 73 -12.00 -6.15 -6.87
CA GLY A 73 -11.50 -7.51 -7.08
C GLY A 73 -10.24 -7.80 -6.29
N PHE A 74 -9.23 -6.92 -6.35
CA PHE A 74 -8.01 -7.07 -5.56
C PHE A 74 -8.26 -6.99 -4.05
N SER A 75 -9.13 -6.09 -3.60
CA SER A 75 -9.45 -5.95 -2.17
C SER A 75 -10.11 -7.20 -1.61
N VAL A 76 -11.00 -7.84 -2.38
CA VAL A 76 -11.64 -9.11 -2.00
C VAL A 76 -10.62 -10.25 -1.96
N VAL A 77 -9.71 -10.33 -2.95
CA VAL A 77 -8.65 -11.35 -2.98
C VAL A 77 -7.72 -11.20 -1.77
N LEU A 78 -7.36 -9.97 -1.42
CA LEU A 78 -6.49 -9.68 -0.28
C LEU A 78 -7.18 -9.96 1.06
N LEU A 79 -8.44 -9.55 1.21
CA LEU A 79 -9.23 -9.89 2.39
C LEU A 79 -9.35 -11.42 2.56
N TYR A 80 -9.58 -12.14 1.47
CA TYR A 80 -9.61 -13.61 1.49
C TYR A 80 -8.25 -14.21 1.90
N GLY A 81 -7.14 -13.71 1.34
CA GLY A 81 -5.79 -14.15 1.70
C GLY A 81 -5.51 -13.97 3.19
N GLU A 82 -5.87 -12.82 3.74
CA GLU A 82 -5.76 -12.52 5.18
C GLU A 82 -6.66 -13.40 6.04
N ILE A 83 -7.92 -13.67 5.64
CA ILE A 83 -8.84 -14.55 6.38
C ILE A 83 -8.37 -16.02 6.36
N VAL A 84 -7.76 -16.47 5.27
CA VAL A 84 -7.28 -17.86 5.12
C VAL A 84 -5.87 -18.04 5.68
N GLY A 85 -5.15 -16.94 5.97
CA GLY A 85 -3.75 -16.99 6.42
C GLY A 85 -2.81 -17.48 5.32
N LYS A 86 -3.20 -17.31 4.05
CA LYS A 86 -2.37 -17.61 2.88
C LYS A 86 -1.88 -16.28 2.32
N GLU A 87 -0.60 -16.02 2.56
CA GLU A 87 0.08 -14.82 2.08
C GLU A 87 0.55 -15.07 0.64
N PHE A 88 0.27 -14.16 -0.28
CA PHE A 88 0.88 -14.16 -1.61
C PHE A 88 2.30 -13.59 -1.48
N GLU A 89 3.23 -14.41 -1.00
CA GLU A 89 4.61 -13.99 -0.81
C GLU A 89 5.41 -14.08 -2.12
N PHE A 90 5.99 -12.96 -2.54
CA PHE A 90 7.14 -13.00 -3.43
C PHE A 90 8.38 -13.30 -2.59
N ASN A 91 9.06 -14.41 -2.86
CA ASN A 91 10.23 -14.87 -2.10
C ASN A 91 11.33 -13.79 -2.05
N VAL A 92 11.61 -13.23 -0.88
CA VAL A 92 12.42 -12.01 -0.72
C VAL A 92 13.89 -12.35 -0.43
N SER A 93 14.79 -12.04 -1.36
CA SER A 93 16.23 -11.91 -1.07
C SER A 93 16.51 -10.53 -0.47
N LYS A 94 17.61 -10.34 0.28
CA LYS A 94 18.02 -9.04 0.89
C LYS A 94 18.44 -7.96 -0.12
N SER A 95 18.08 -8.09 -1.39
CA SER A 95 18.56 -7.24 -2.48
C SER A 95 17.63 -6.06 -2.73
N LEU A 96 18.21 -4.97 -3.26
CA LEU A 96 17.46 -3.78 -3.69
C LEU A 96 16.38 -4.13 -4.74
N GLY A 97 16.63 -5.15 -5.57
CA GLY A 97 15.66 -5.62 -6.56
C GLY A 97 14.42 -6.29 -5.95
N SER A 98 14.55 -6.99 -4.81
CA SER A 98 13.40 -7.63 -4.17
C SER A 98 12.45 -6.60 -3.55
N GLY A 99 12.99 -5.49 -3.03
CA GLY A 99 12.21 -4.36 -2.54
C GLY A 99 11.44 -3.68 -3.68
N ILE A 100 12.08 -3.42 -4.82
CA ILE A 100 11.39 -2.86 -6.01
C ILE A 100 10.27 -3.81 -6.48
N LEU A 101 10.54 -5.11 -6.58
CA LEU A 101 9.55 -6.08 -7.04
C LEU A 101 8.36 -6.20 -6.08
N GLN A 102 8.60 -6.23 -4.76
CA GLN A 102 7.51 -6.17 -3.78
C GLN A 102 6.78 -4.83 -3.84
N GLY A 103 7.49 -3.73 -3.98
CA GLY A 103 6.90 -2.41 -4.16
C GLY A 103 5.90 -2.39 -5.32
N ALA A 104 6.32 -2.90 -6.47
CA ALA A 104 5.54 -2.91 -7.71
C ALA A 104 4.41 -3.95 -7.72
N PHE A 105 4.68 -5.17 -7.24
CA PHE A 105 3.80 -6.32 -7.49
C PHE A 105 3.20 -6.95 -6.23
N ALA A 106 3.70 -6.65 -5.03
CA ALA A 106 2.97 -6.99 -3.81
C ALA A 106 1.79 -6.01 -3.70
N ILE A 107 0.64 -6.49 -4.12
CA ILE A 107 -0.62 -5.75 -4.06
C ILE A 107 -1.08 -5.82 -2.62
N THR A 108 -1.22 -4.66 -1.98
CA THR A 108 -1.72 -4.57 -0.62
C THR A 108 -2.92 -3.63 -0.58
N PRO A 109 -3.83 -3.78 0.41
CA PRO A 109 -5.06 -3.00 0.42
C PRO A 109 -4.78 -1.50 0.43
N SER A 110 -3.78 -1.05 1.19
CA SER A 110 -3.40 0.37 1.27
C SER A 110 -2.90 0.95 -0.05
N LYS A 111 -2.00 0.26 -0.77
CA LYS A 111 -1.50 0.69 -2.09
C LYS A 111 -2.62 0.89 -3.10
N LEU A 112 -3.57 -0.04 -3.09
CA LEU A 112 -4.71 0.00 -3.99
C LEU A 112 -5.63 1.18 -3.68
N VAL A 113 -6.03 1.35 -2.41
CA VAL A 113 -6.86 2.50 -2.00
C VAL A 113 -6.20 3.81 -2.40
N VAL A 114 -4.89 3.93 -2.15
CA VAL A 114 -4.14 5.14 -2.47
C VAL A 114 -4.14 5.42 -3.96
N ALA A 115 -4.01 4.41 -4.81
CA ALA A 115 -4.10 4.58 -6.25
C ALA A 115 -5.48 5.07 -6.70
N VAL A 116 -6.56 4.47 -6.18
CA VAL A 116 -7.95 4.87 -6.48
C VAL A 116 -8.23 6.30 -6.01
N LEU A 117 -7.93 6.60 -4.75
CA LEU A 117 -8.10 7.94 -4.17
C LEU A 117 -7.29 9.00 -4.93
N ALA A 118 -6.07 8.65 -5.37
CA ALA A 118 -5.23 9.56 -6.13
C ALA A 118 -5.81 9.83 -7.53
N SER A 119 -6.42 8.85 -8.20
CA SER A 119 -7.04 9.07 -9.51
C SER A 119 -8.28 9.97 -9.44
N GLU A 120 -9.02 9.96 -8.33
CA GLU A 120 -10.29 10.72 -8.20
C GLU A 120 -10.08 12.22 -7.88
N VAL A 121 -8.90 12.63 -7.40
CA VAL A 121 -8.64 14.03 -6.98
C VAL A 121 -8.03 14.92 -8.08
N GLY A 122 -7.91 14.38 -9.29
CA GLY A 122 -7.30 15.04 -10.44
C GLY A 122 -5.77 14.90 -10.50
N LEU A 123 -5.22 14.99 -11.71
CA LEU A 123 -3.85 14.56 -12.03
C LEU A 123 -2.77 15.12 -11.09
N LEU A 124 -2.70 16.45 -10.92
CA LEU A 124 -1.61 17.07 -10.15
C LEU A 124 -1.65 16.65 -8.67
N LEU A 125 -2.83 16.64 -8.06
CA LEU A 125 -3.01 16.23 -6.67
C LEU A 125 -2.80 14.73 -6.51
N GLY A 126 -3.30 13.92 -7.45
CA GLY A 126 -3.09 12.47 -7.47
C GLY A 126 -1.61 12.10 -7.47
N LEU A 127 -0.83 12.67 -8.40
CA LEU A 127 0.62 12.46 -8.44
C LEU A 127 1.31 12.90 -7.14
N THR A 128 0.91 14.04 -6.60
CA THR A 128 1.44 14.55 -5.32
C THR A 128 1.14 13.58 -4.19
N TYR A 129 -0.05 13.00 -4.15
CA TYR A 129 -0.46 12.06 -3.13
C TYR A 129 0.25 10.70 -3.24
N ILE A 130 0.52 10.20 -4.45
CA ILE A 130 1.37 9.01 -4.63
C ILE A 130 2.78 9.28 -4.09
N VAL A 131 3.39 10.41 -4.45
CA VAL A 131 4.73 10.78 -3.94
C VAL A 131 4.73 10.93 -2.43
N LEU A 132 3.71 11.57 -1.87
CA LEU A 132 3.55 11.71 -0.42
C LEU A 132 3.42 10.35 0.27
N PHE A 133 2.58 9.46 -0.25
CA PHE A 133 2.43 8.11 0.27
C PHE A 133 3.76 7.36 0.25
N VAL A 134 4.51 7.44 -0.85
CA VAL A 134 5.83 6.80 -0.99
C VAL A 134 6.81 7.32 0.07
N ILE A 135 6.90 8.64 0.26
CA ILE A 135 7.82 9.24 1.23
C ILE A 135 7.44 8.82 2.66
N VAL A 136 6.18 9.00 3.03
CA VAL A 136 5.69 8.74 4.39
C VAL A 136 5.75 7.26 4.72
N SER A 137 5.33 6.39 3.80
CA SER A 137 5.37 4.95 4.03
C SER A 137 6.79 4.40 4.07
N SER A 138 7.71 4.88 3.21
CA SER A 138 9.13 4.51 3.27
C SER A 138 9.76 4.89 4.61
N LEU A 139 9.47 6.10 5.11
CA LEU A 139 9.94 6.56 6.41
C LEU A 139 9.35 5.72 7.54
N THR A 140 8.07 5.40 7.47
CA THR A 140 7.39 4.60 8.49
C THR A 140 7.88 3.15 8.48
N ILE A 141 8.13 2.54 7.32
CA ILE A 141 8.75 1.21 7.18
C ILE A 141 10.13 1.19 7.86
N PHE A 142 10.95 2.23 7.64
CA PHE A 142 12.23 2.36 8.32
C PHE A 142 12.06 2.42 9.85
N LEU A 143 11.12 3.23 10.33
CA LEU A 143 10.84 3.35 11.77
C LEU A 143 10.32 2.04 12.36
N VAL A 144 9.42 1.34 11.68
CA VAL A 144 8.90 0.03 12.09
C VAL A 144 10.02 -0.99 12.15
N GLY A 145 10.88 -1.07 11.13
CA GLY A 145 12.04 -1.97 11.13
C GLY A 145 12.99 -1.68 12.29
N PHE A 146 13.24 -0.39 12.56
CA PHE A 146 14.02 0.04 13.71
C PHE A 146 13.37 -0.38 15.03
N LEU A 147 12.06 -0.14 15.22
CA LEU A 147 11.33 -0.48 16.45
C LEU A 147 11.21 -1.99 16.68
N LEU A 148 11.04 -2.78 15.61
CA LEU A 148 10.99 -4.25 15.69
C LEU A 148 12.30 -4.85 16.21
N SER A 149 13.44 -4.15 16.08
CA SER A 149 14.69 -4.58 16.71
C SER A 149 14.67 -4.50 18.24
N TYR A 150 13.66 -3.84 18.82
CA TYR A 150 13.46 -3.69 20.27
C TYR A 150 12.15 -4.31 20.78
N ILE A 151 11.13 -4.49 19.92
CA ILE A 151 9.78 -4.93 20.31
C ILE A 151 9.32 -6.10 19.44
N ASN A 152 8.91 -7.20 20.09
CA ASN A 152 8.32 -8.36 19.41
C ASN A 152 6.81 -8.15 19.18
N VAL A 153 6.43 -7.63 18.00
CA VAL A 153 5.02 -7.51 17.60
C VAL A 153 4.45 -8.92 17.31
N LYS A 154 3.24 -9.25 17.76
CA LYS A 154 2.64 -10.57 17.44
C LYS A 154 2.10 -10.58 16.02
N LYS A 155 2.26 -11.71 15.30
CA LYS A 155 1.78 -11.90 13.92
C LYS A 155 0.27 -11.62 13.79
N ASP A 156 -0.51 -11.99 14.81
CA ASP A 156 -1.97 -11.80 14.83
C ASP A 156 -2.41 -10.34 14.78
N LEU A 157 -1.63 -9.41 15.35
CA LEU A 157 -2.01 -8.00 15.38
C LEU A 157 -1.91 -7.36 13.99
N SER A 158 -0.87 -7.71 13.22
CA SER A 158 -0.67 -7.22 11.86
C SER A 158 -1.78 -7.72 10.92
N ARG A 159 -2.19 -8.99 11.08
CA ARG A 159 -3.34 -9.58 10.37
C ARG A 159 -4.66 -8.84 10.63
N ILE A 160 -4.95 -8.48 11.88
CA ILE A 160 -6.16 -7.74 12.24
C ILE A 160 -6.18 -6.36 11.57
N ILE A 161 -5.04 -5.65 11.58
CA ILE A 161 -4.91 -4.33 10.94
C ILE A 161 -5.20 -4.44 9.44
N ASN A 162 -4.67 -5.46 8.77
CA ASN A 162 -4.91 -5.69 7.34
C ASN A 162 -6.36 -5.96 6.98
N ILE A 163 -7.05 -6.79 7.77
CA ILE A 163 -8.48 -7.05 7.60
C ILE A 163 -9.26 -5.74 7.73
N CYS A 164 -8.96 -4.91 8.74
CA CYS A 164 -9.62 -3.62 8.92
C CYS A 164 -9.40 -2.68 7.72
N ILE A 165 -8.17 -2.56 7.22
CA ILE A 165 -7.87 -1.73 6.06
C ILE A 165 -8.62 -2.23 4.83
N ALA A 166 -8.57 -3.54 4.54
CA ALA A 166 -9.25 -4.13 3.38
C ALA A 166 -10.78 -3.91 3.43
N LEU A 167 -11.40 -4.03 4.60
CA LEU A 167 -12.83 -3.73 4.77
C LEU A 167 -13.15 -2.25 4.51
N VAL A 168 -12.34 -1.34 5.04
CA VAL A 168 -12.48 0.10 4.78
C VAL A 168 -12.34 0.41 3.29
N THR A 169 -11.39 -0.24 2.61
CA THR A 169 -11.22 -0.14 1.14
C THR A 169 -12.48 -0.57 0.40
N ILE A 170 -13.00 -1.76 0.71
CA ILE A 170 -14.19 -2.29 0.04
C ILE A 170 -15.37 -1.35 0.24
N ILE A 171 -15.58 -0.87 1.47
CA ILE A 171 -16.66 0.08 1.79
C ILE A 171 -16.47 1.37 0.97
N TYR A 172 -15.26 1.93 0.92
CA TYR A 172 -14.98 3.15 0.16
C TYR A 172 -15.30 2.97 -1.33
N ILE A 173 -14.77 1.90 -1.95
CA ILE A 173 -14.98 1.65 -3.38
C ILE A 173 -16.47 1.44 -3.68
N LEU A 174 -17.19 0.71 -2.82
CA LEU A 174 -18.64 0.53 -2.98
C LEU A 174 -19.40 1.85 -2.91
N LEU A 175 -19.04 2.74 -1.97
CA LEU A 175 -19.63 4.07 -1.88
C LEU A 175 -19.32 4.92 -3.13
N SER A 176 -18.08 4.88 -3.64
CA SER A 176 -17.68 5.56 -4.88
C SER A 176 -18.50 5.07 -6.08
N ILE A 177 -18.60 3.76 -6.29
CA ILE A 177 -19.41 3.14 -7.36
C ILE A 177 -20.89 3.57 -7.25
N LEU A 178 -21.43 3.61 -6.03
CA LEU A 178 -22.82 4.00 -5.79
C LEU A 178 -23.05 5.53 -5.89
N LYS A 179 -21.98 6.32 -6.01
CA LYS A 179 -21.98 7.79 -5.97
C LYS A 179 -22.64 8.35 -4.71
N ILE A 180 -22.41 7.68 -3.57
CA ILE A 180 -22.90 8.04 -2.22
C ILE A 180 -21.72 8.53 -1.39
#